data_AF-A0AAN5X995-F1
#
_entry.id   AF-A0AAN5X995-F1
#
_cell.length_a   1.000
_cell.length_b   1.000
_cell.length_c   1.000
_cell.angle_alpha   90.00
_cell.angle_beta   90.00
_cell.angle_gamma   90.00
#
_symmetry.space_group_name_H-M   'P 1'
#
loop_
_entity.id
_entity.type
_entity.pdbx_description
1 polymer ?
#
loop_
_entity_poly.entity_id
_entity_poly.type
_entity_poly.pdbx_seq_one_letter_code
_entity_poly.pdbx_strand_id
1 'polypeptide(L)'
;MSGLQCWDTSGRLVVDLGDYMVRHRGRITVKAPGGVNQFDVAMPGATASGSFAAITTTLMQTRIWGTSCYDGGVTVFFVPGTSFADTLTIDLYNFI
;
A
#
# COMPACT_ATOMS: atom_id res chain seq x y z
N MET A 1 -5.51 16.14 7.62
CA MET A 1 -6.81 16.41 6.96
C MET A 1 -6.59 17.10 5.61
N SER A 2 -6.37 16.29 4.57
CA SER A 2 -6.27 16.73 3.19
C SER A 2 -7.45 16.13 2.41
N GLY A 3 -8.52 16.92 2.26
CA GLY A 3 -9.72 16.59 1.48
C GLY A 3 -10.36 17.87 0.93
N LEU A 4 -11.28 17.75 -0.03
CA LEU A 4 -12.02 18.92 -0.53
C LEU A 4 -13.00 19.38 0.53
N GLN A 5 -12.79 20.57 1.08
CA GLN A 5 -13.70 21.24 1.99
C GLN A 5 -14.24 22.51 1.34
N CYS A 6 -15.56 22.70 1.41
CA CYS A 6 -16.23 23.92 1.00
C CYS A 6 -16.79 24.62 2.23
N TRP A 7 -16.43 25.88 2.41
CA TRP A 7 -16.87 26.71 3.54
C TRP A 7 -17.79 27.82 3.02
N ASP A 8 -18.90 28.07 3.71
CA ASP A 8 -19.72 29.26 3.43
C ASP A 8 -19.08 30.53 4.02
N THR A 9 -19.64 31.68 3.66
CA THR A 9 -19.21 33.00 4.16
C THR A 9 -19.43 33.19 5.67
N SER A 10 -20.21 32.32 6.32
CA SER A 10 -20.44 32.33 7.77
C SER A 10 -19.49 31.39 8.52
N GLY A 11 -18.53 30.76 7.83
CA GLY A 11 -17.57 29.84 8.43
C GLY A 11 -18.16 28.46 8.73
N ARG A 12 -19.24 28.05 8.05
CA ARG A 12 -19.79 26.70 8.15
C ARG A 12 -19.24 25.82 7.03
N LEU A 13 -18.94 24.57 7.37
CA LEU A 13 -18.58 23.54 6.41
C LEU A 13 -19.85 23.10 5.67
N VAL A 14 -19.92 23.41 4.37
CA VAL A 14 -21.08 23.11 3.50
C VAL A 14 -20.93 21.74 2.85
N VAL A 15 -19.69 21.34 2.55
CA VAL A 15 -19.34 20.02 2.03
C VAL A 15 -18.01 19.61 2.64
N ASP A 16 -17.96 18.40 3.18
CA ASP A 16 -16.73 17.70 3.51
C ASP A 16 -16.73 16.36 2.78
N LEU A 17 -15.71 16.11 1.97
CA LEU A 17 -15.37 14.74 1.60
C LEU A 17 -14.52 14.14 2.72
N GLY A 18 -15.10 14.06 3.91
CA GLY A 18 -14.45 13.65 5.16
C GLY A 18 -14.02 12.17 5.21
N ASP A 19 -14.09 11.47 4.07
CA ASP A 19 -13.97 10.01 4.01
C ASP A 19 -12.80 9.52 3.13
N TYR A 20 -11.88 10.42 2.73
CA TYR A 20 -10.59 9.97 2.22
C TYR A 20 -9.64 9.69 3.38
N MET A 21 -9.84 8.57 4.07
CA MET A 21 -8.90 8.11 5.12
C MET A 21 -7.55 7.70 4.54
N VAL A 22 -7.47 7.49 3.23
CA VAL A 22 -6.28 6.97 2.54
C VAL A 22 -6.02 7.70 1.22
N ARG A 23 -4.75 7.92 0.90
CA ARG A 23 -4.27 8.47 -0.38
C ARG A 23 -3.35 7.47 -1.07
N HIS A 24 -3.63 7.16 -2.33
CA HIS A 24 -2.72 6.40 -3.18
C HIS A 24 -1.43 7.18 -3.45
N ARG A 25 -0.28 6.53 -3.28
CA ARG A 25 1.06 7.13 -3.44
C ARG A 25 1.80 6.65 -4.67
N GLY A 26 1.58 5.40 -5.06
CA GLY A 26 2.32 4.80 -6.16
C GLY A 26 2.08 3.32 -6.29
N ARG A 27 2.53 2.79 -7.43
CA ARG A 27 2.43 1.40 -7.83
C ARG A 27 3.81 0.91 -8.26
N ILE A 28 4.15 -0.33 -7.91
CA ILE A 28 5.33 -1.02 -8.43
C ILE A 28 4.97 -2.44 -8.86
N THR A 29 5.65 -2.94 -9.88
CA THR A 29 5.64 -4.37 -10.24
C THR A 29 7.01 -4.96 -9.95
N VAL A 30 7.06 -6.03 -9.17
CA VAL A 30 8.29 -6.70 -8.73
C VAL A 30 8.27 -8.18 -9.09
N LYS A 31 9.45 -8.72 -9.38
CA LYS A 31 9.66 -10.17 -9.50
C LYS A 31 9.97 -10.73 -8.13
N ALA A 32 9.02 -11.44 -7.54
CA ALA A 32 9.23 -12.14 -6.28
C ALA A 32 10.14 -13.36 -6.53
N PRO A 33 11.25 -13.49 -5.80
CA PRO A 33 12.11 -14.66 -5.91
C PRO A 33 11.42 -15.90 -5.30
N GLY A 34 11.72 -17.07 -5.85
CA GLY A 34 11.40 -18.36 -5.23
C GLY A 34 12.43 -18.74 -4.17
N GLY A 35 12.04 -19.60 -3.23
CA GLY A 35 12.95 -20.12 -2.20
C GLY A 35 13.22 -19.16 -1.04
N VAL A 36 12.43 -18.08 -0.89
CA VAL A 36 12.58 -17.12 0.20
C VAL A 36 11.32 -17.07 1.06
N ASN A 37 11.47 -16.60 2.29
CA ASN A 37 10.33 -16.34 3.18
C ASN A 37 9.89 -14.88 3.12
N GLN A 38 10.82 -13.98 2.80
CA GLN A 38 10.55 -12.56 2.63
C GLN A 38 11.62 -11.89 1.78
N PHE A 39 11.32 -10.71 1.25
CA PHE A 39 12.26 -9.82 0.59
C PHE A 39 11.78 -8.37 0.68
N ASP A 40 12.70 -7.42 0.57
CA ASP A 40 12.40 -5.99 0.65
C ASP A 40 12.29 -5.34 -0.73
N VAL A 41 11.34 -4.41 -0.85
CA VAL A 41 11.10 -3.60 -2.04
C VAL A 41 11.17 -2.13 -1.66
N ALA A 42 12.06 -1.38 -2.31
CA ALA A 42 12.14 0.06 -2.14
C ALA A 42 10.90 0.75 -2.73
N MET A 43 10.20 1.55 -1.93
CA MET A 43 9.07 2.37 -2.35
C MET A 43 9.14 3.73 -1.66
N PRO A 44 9.72 4.75 -2.33
CA PRO A 44 9.85 6.09 -1.75
C PRO A 44 8.51 6.66 -1.28
N GLY A 45 8.49 7.21 -0.07
CA GLY A 45 7.29 7.75 0.56
C GLY A 45 6.46 6.73 1.37
N ALA A 46 6.87 5.46 1.41
CA ALA A 46 6.39 4.52 2.41
C ALA A 46 6.94 4.89 3.80
N THR A 47 6.11 4.73 4.81
CA THR A 47 6.42 4.95 6.22
C THR A 47 5.89 3.79 7.05
N ALA A 48 6.57 3.45 8.14
CA ALA A 48 6.15 2.35 9.01
C ALA A 48 4.79 2.61 9.69
N SER A 49 4.52 3.85 10.10
CA SER A 49 3.33 4.21 10.89
C SER A 49 2.17 4.81 10.09
N GLY A 50 2.46 5.32 8.89
CA GLY A 50 1.51 6.11 8.11
C GLY A 50 1.15 5.50 6.76
N SER A 51 1.59 4.27 6.47
CA SER A 51 1.38 3.62 5.17
C SER A 51 0.91 2.18 5.30
N PHE A 52 0.17 1.73 4.29
CA PHE A 52 -0.02 0.31 4.02
C PHE A 52 0.19 0.04 2.53
N ALA A 53 0.62 -1.17 2.22
CA ALA A 53 0.77 -1.65 0.86
C ALA A 53 -0.26 -2.75 0.59
N ALA A 54 -0.76 -2.81 -0.63
CA ALA A 54 -1.73 -3.80 -1.07
C ALA A 54 -1.23 -4.50 -2.33
N ILE A 55 -1.21 -5.83 -2.33
CA ILE A 55 -0.90 -6.63 -3.51
C ILE A 55 -2.14 -6.68 -4.41
N THR A 56 -2.03 -6.18 -5.64
CA THR A 56 -3.14 -6.06 -6.59
C THR A 56 -3.04 -7.00 -7.80
N THR A 57 -1.97 -7.80 -7.95
CA THR A 57 -1.85 -8.83 -9.03
C THR A 57 -3.02 -9.81 -9.06
N THR A 58 -3.83 -9.80 -10.11
CA THR A 58 -4.95 -10.73 -10.30
C THR A 58 -4.52 -12.00 -11.04
N LEU A 59 -4.08 -13.03 -10.31
CA LEU A 59 -3.87 -14.38 -10.84
C LEU A 59 -4.64 -15.41 -9.99
N MET A 60 -4.96 -16.55 -10.58
CA MET A 60 -5.85 -17.59 -10.00
C MET A 60 -5.23 -18.44 -8.88
N GLN A 61 -3.99 -18.17 -8.48
CA GLN A 61 -3.39 -18.83 -7.33
C GLN A 61 -3.70 -18.04 -6.07
N THR A 62 -4.21 -18.72 -5.04
CA THR A 62 -4.45 -18.18 -3.70
C THR A 62 -3.31 -17.23 -3.33
N ARG A 63 -3.62 -15.96 -3.10
CA ARG A 63 -2.62 -14.94 -2.78
C ARG A 63 -2.11 -15.20 -1.36
N ILE A 64 -0.96 -15.84 -1.27
CA ILE A 64 -0.32 -16.18 0.01
C ILE A 64 0.86 -15.24 0.34
N TRP A 65 1.01 -14.19 -0.47
CA TRP A 65 1.91 -13.08 -0.20
C TRP A 65 1.22 -12.02 0.67
N GLY A 66 1.96 -11.42 1.60
CA GLY A 66 1.54 -10.24 2.33
C GLY A 66 2.63 -9.17 2.36
N THR A 67 2.28 -8.01 2.89
CA THR A 67 3.15 -6.83 2.90
C THR A 67 3.15 -6.12 4.25
N SER A 68 4.29 -5.59 4.65
CA SER A 68 4.45 -4.67 5.78
C SER A 68 5.29 -3.48 5.37
N CYS A 69 4.87 -2.25 5.72
CA CYS A 69 5.61 -1.04 5.38
C CYS A 69 6.72 -0.77 6.40
N TYR A 70 7.84 -0.21 5.92
CA TYR A 70 8.88 0.41 6.72
C TYR A 70 9.25 1.76 6.10
N ASP A 71 10.07 2.55 6.78
CA ASP A 71 10.48 3.86 6.27
C ASP A 71 11.34 3.71 5.01
N GLY A 72 10.77 4.09 3.86
CA GLY A 72 11.41 3.99 2.54
C GLY A 72 11.05 2.74 1.73
N GLY A 73 10.24 1.81 2.24
CA GLY A 73 9.86 0.64 1.47
C GLY A 73 8.83 -0.29 2.09
N VAL A 74 8.72 -1.48 1.51
CA VAL A 74 7.77 -2.53 1.87
C VAL A 74 8.52 -3.86 1.94
N THR A 75 8.36 -4.58 3.04
CA THR A 75 8.75 -5.98 3.15
C THR A 75 7.61 -6.85 2.63
N VAL A 76 7.90 -7.70 1.65
CA VAL A 76 6.97 -8.68 1.10
C VAL A 76 7.29 -10.04 1.71
N PHE A 77 6.29 -10.73 2.26
CA PHE A 77 6.46 -12.03 2.93
C PHE A 77 5.56 -13.10 2.32
N PHE A 78 6.07 -14.34 2.26
CA PHE A 78 5.32 -15.50 1.84
C PHE A 78 4.80 -16.24 3.09
N VAL A 79 3.49 -16.20 3.31
CA VAL A 79 2.86 -16.68 4.55
C VAL A 79 3.12 -18.18 4.82
N PRO A 80 3.14 -19.08 3.83
CA PRO A 80 3.42 -20.51 4.07
C PRO A 80 4.87 -20.87 4.43
N GLY A 81 5.81 -19.92 4.42
CA GLY A 81 7.23 -20.19 4.56
C GLY A 81 7.96 -19.99 3.23
N THR A 82 8.21 -21.06 2.47
CA THR A 82 9.04 -21.00 1.25
C THR A 82 8.25 -20.63 0.00
N SER A 83 8.65 -19.53 -0.65
CA SER A 83 8.00 -19.02 -1.87
C SER A 83 8.31 -19.80 -3.15
N PHE A 84 7.44 -19.60 -4.14
CA PHE A 84 7.73 -19.82 -5.56
C PHE A 84 7.99 -18.48 -6.26
N ALA A 85 8.60 -18.52 -7.45
CA ALA A 85 8.85 -17.31 -8.24
C ALA A 85 7.53 -16.75 -8.79
N ASP A 86 7.32 -15.45 -8.64
CA ASP A 86 6.05 -14.79 -8.98
C ASP A 86 6.27 -13.33 -9.46
N THR A 87 5.24 -12.70 -10.03
CA THR A 87 5.23 -11.28 -10.38
C THR A 87 4.12 -10.55 -9.64
N LEU A 88 4.51 -9.66 -8.73
CA LEU A 88 3.59 -8.95 -7.85
C LEU A 88 3.48 -7.47 -8.25
N THR A 89 2.25 -6.98 -8.37
CA THR A 89 1.90 -5.57 -8.46
C THR A 89 1.46 -5.13 -7.08
N ILE A 90 2.08 -4.08 -6.57
CA ILE A 90 1.91 -3.57 -5.21
C ILE A 90 1.55 -2.09 -5.30
N ASP A 91 0.43 -1.72 -4.67
CA ASP A 91 -0.02 -0.35 -4.51
C ASP A 91 0.27 0.15 -3.10
N LEU A 92 0.88 1.33 -3.00
CA LEU A 92 1.19 2.00 -1.73
C LEU A 92 0.15 3.07 -1.45
N TYR A 93 -0.34 3.08 -0.21
CA TYR A 93 -1.26 4.07 0.31
C TYR A 93 -0.73 4.69 1.60
N ASN A 94 -1.05 5.95 1.83
CA ASN A 94 -0.86 6.62 3.12
C ASN A 94 -2.19 6.94 3.78
N PHE A 95 -2.22 6.92 5.11
CA PHE A 95 -3.28 7.54 5.89
C PHE A 95 -3.16 9.08 5.86
N ILE A 96 -4.29 9.81 5.91
CA ILE A 96 -4.38 11.29 5.73
C ILE A 96 -4.64 12.03 7.06
#